data_AF-D9QFV4-F1
#
_entry.id   AF-D9QFV4-F1
#
_cell.length_a   1.000
_cell.length_b   1.000
_cell.length_c   1.000
_cell.angle_alpha   90.00
_cell.angle_beta   90.00
_cell.angle_gamma   90.00
#
_symmetry.space_group_name_H-M   'P 1'
#
loop_
_entity.id
_entity.type
_entity.pdbx_description
1 polymer ?
#
loop_
_entity_poly.entity_id
_entity_poly.type
_entity_poly.pdbx_seq_one_letter_code
_entity_poly.pdbx_strand_id
1 'polypeptide(L)'
;MAEPIEPQHHKMMNDLAHELDGRFNPPILPGLPRGERKTGFFLAVFDFNTNGEGGRFNYISNADRLDVRVLLREMQARFEGQAQTSGRA
;
A
#
# COMPACT_ATOMS: atom_id res chain seq x y z
N MET A 1 14.59 -0.61 11.83
CA MET A 1 14.18 0.64 11.13
C MET A 1 13.69 0.22 9.76
N ALA A 2 12.62 0.80 9.22
CA ALA A 2 12.19 0.45 7.86
C ALA A 2 13.35 0.78 6.92
N GLU A 3 13.86 -0.22 6.20
CA GLU A 3 14.92 0.02 5.24
C GLU A 3 14.42 1.02 4.18
N PRO A 4 15.25 2.01 3.80
CA PRO A 4 14.87 2.96 2.76
C PRO A 4 14.48 2.22 1.47
N ILE A 5 13.54 2.82 0.74
CA ILE A 5 13.24 2.42 -0.64
C ILE A 5 14.54 2.42 -1.43
N GLU A 6 14.76 1.38 -2.23
CA GLU A 6 15.93 1.24 -3.07
C GLU A 6 16.11 2.45 -4.00
N PRO A 7 17.34 2.94 -4.20
CA PRO A 7 17.59 4.15 -4.99
C PRO A 7 16.94 4.12 -6.38
N GLN A 8 16.94 2.96 -7.03
CA GLN A 8 16.33 2.75 -8.34
C GLN A 8 14.79 2.94 -8.36
N HIS A 9 14.13 2.65 -7.24
CA HIS A 9 12.68 2.78 -7.08
C HIS A 9 12.27 4.09 -6.40
N HIS A 10 13.20 4.77 -5.72
CA HIS A 10 12.90 5.91 -4.84
C HIS A 10 12.14 7.03 -5.55
N LYS A 11 12.64 7.51 -6.70
CA LYS A 11 12.00 8.61 -7.42
C LYS A 11 10.59 8.21 -7.90
N MET A 12 10.48 7.09 -8.61
CA MET A 12 9.21 6.61 -9.17
C MET A 12 8.17 6.37 -8.08
N MET A 13 8.56 5.75 -6.96
CA MET A 13 7.62 5.48 -5.86
C MET A 13 7.14 6.75 -5.17
N ASN A 14 8.00 7.78 -5.02
CA ASN A 14 7.56 9.07 -4.48
C ASN A 14 6.63 9.80 -5.44
N ASP A 15 6.92 9.79 -6.75
CA ASP A 15 6.06 10.39 -7.76
C ASP A 15 4.67 9.73 -7.76
N LEU A 16 4.63 8.39 -7.76
CA LEU A 16 3.38 7.64 -7.65
C LEU A 16 2.64 7.90 -6.34
N ALA A 17 3.34 7.96 -5.21
CA ALA A 17 2.70 8.26 -3.93
C ALA A 17 2.06 9.66 -3.94
N HIS A 18 2.71 10.65 -4.55
CA HIS A 18 2.15 12.00 -4.69
C HIS A 18 0.90 12.00 -5.59
N GLU A 19 0.94 11.29 -6.72
CA GLU A 19 -0.20 11.16 -7.62
C GLU A 19 -1.38 10.43 -6.98
N LEU A 20 -1.12 9.34 -6.25
CA LEU A 20 -2.14 8.60 -5.52
C LEU A 20 -2.76 9.48 -4.43
N ASP A 21 -1.95 10.19 -3.64
CA ASP A 21 -2.47 11.09 -2.61
C ASP A 21 -3.34 12.20 -3.22
N GLY A 22 -2.90 12.84 -4.31
CA GLY A 22 -3.68 13.88 -4.98
C GLY A 22 -5.00 13.38 -5.58
N ARG A 23 -5.04 12.13 -6.06
CA ARG A 23 -6.26 11.53 -6.63
C ARG A 23 -7.25 11.08 -5.56
N PHE A 24 -6.77 10.45 -4.49
CA PHE A 24 -7.62 9.93 -3.42
C PHE A 24 -7.94 10.97 -2.36
N ASN A 25 -7.06 11.94 -2.15
CA ASN A 25 -7.19 13.06 -1.22
C ASN A 25 -7.07 14.42 -1.96
N PRO A 26 -7.99 14.73 -2.89
CA PRO A 26 -8.00 16.02 -3.55
C PRO A 26 -8.17 17.16 -2.54
N PRO A 27 -7.78 18.41 -2.88
CA PRO A 27 -7.83 19.54 -1.95
C PRO A 27 -9.22 19.81 -1.34
N ILE A 28 -10.28 19.39 -2.04
CA ILE A 28 -11.66 19.53 -1.61
C ILE A 28 -12.30 18.14 -1.64
N LEU A 29 -12.59 17.62 -0.45
CA LEU A 29 -13.33 16.37 -0.27
C LEU A 29 -14.75 16.69 0.23
N PRO A 30 -15.81 16.10 -0.37
CA PRO A 30 -17.17 16.29 0.11
C PRO A 30 -17.31 15.86 1.58
N GLY A 31 -17.82 16.76 2.41
CA GLY A 31 -18.06 16.50 3.83
C GLY A 31 -16.83 16.58 4.72
N LEU A 32 -15.68 17.08 4.22
CA LEU A 32 -14.48 17.31 5.01
C LEU A 32 -13.94 18.74 4.83
N PRO A 33 -13.27 19.30 5.85
CA PRO A 33 -12.50 20.53 5.70
C PRO A 33 -11.47 20.46 4.56
N ARG A 34 -11.12 21.63 4.01
CA ARG A 34 -10.11 21.74 2.95
C ARG A 34 -8.76 21.24 3.44
N GLY A 35 -8.13 20.35 2.67
CA GLY A 35 -6.80 19.79 2.97
C GLY A 35 -6.80 18.61 3.94
N GLU A 36 -7.96 18.13 4.39
CA GLU A 36 -8.09 16.88 5.13
C GLU A 36 -7.88 15.66 4.22
N ARG A 37 -7.31 14.59 4.78
CA ARG A 37 -7.15 13.30 4.09
C ARG A 37 -8.19 12.31 4.59
N LYS A 38 -8.83 11.60 3.66
CA LYS A 38 -9.83 10.56 3.97
C LYS A 38 -9.33 9.15 3.69
N THR A 39 -8.45 9.01 2.71
CA THR A 39 -8.03 7.71 2.19
C THR A 39 -6.54 7.51 2.42
N GLY A 40 -6.22 6.48 3.21
CA GLY A 40 -4.89 5.93 3.33
C GLY A 40 -4.60 4.92 2.22
N PHE A 41 -3.36 4.83 1.77
CA PHE A 41 -2.88 3.80 0.87
C PHE A 41 -1.52 3.25 1.29
N PHE A 42 -1.25 2.02 0.89
CA PHE A 42 0.03 1.35 1.03
C PHE A 42 0.44 0.82 -0.34
N LEU A 43 1.49 1.39 -0.92
CA LEU A 43 2.06 0.95 -2.19
C LEU A 43 3.28 0.08 -1.90
N ALA A 44 3.26 -1.18 -2.32
CA ALA A 44 4.38 -2.09 -2.24
C ALA A 44 4.78 -2.59 -3.64
N VAL A 45 6.08 -2.66 -3.87
CA VAL A 45 6.68 -3.26 -5.08
C VAL A 45 7.74 -4.27 -4.66
N PHE A 46 7.79 -5.39 -5.35
CA PHE A 46 8.69 -6.50 -5.06
C PHE A 46 9.16 -7.12 -6.37
N ASP A 47 10.34 -7.74 -6.34
CA ASP A 47 10.89 -8.42 -7.51
C ASP A 47 10.13 -9.74 -7.78
N PHE A 48 9.82 -10.00 -9.04
CA PHE A 48 9.16 -11.25 -9.45
C PHE A 48 10.06 -12.49 -9.26
N ASN A 49 11.39 -12.34 -9.31
CA ASN A 49 12.36 -13.44 -9.36
C ASN A 49 12.89 -13.84 -7.99
N THR A 50 12.03 -13.89 -6.98
CA THR A 50 12.47 -14.15 -5.59
C THR A 50 12.44 -15.63 -5.21
N ASN A 51 12.15 -16.53 -6.16
CA ASN A 51 12.13 -18.00 -6.00
C ASN A 51 11.40 -18.50 -4.74
N GLY A 52 10.43 -17.74 -4.23
CA GLY A 52 9.70 -18.09 -3.01
C GLY A 52 10.45 -17.84 -1.69
N GLU A 53 11.67 -17.30 -1.73
CA GLU A 53 12.51 -17.08 -0.53
C GLU A 53 12.28 -15.71 0.14
N GLY A 54 11.31 -14.93 -0.35
CA GLY A 54 11.00 -13.62 0.21
C GLY A 54 12.08 -12.60 -0.15
N GLY A 55 11.99 -12.02 -1.34
CA GLY A 55 12.87 -10.93 -1.72
C GLY A 55 12.57 -9.64 -0.96
N ARG A 56 13.53 -8.72 -1.03
CA ARG A 56 13.32 -7.34 -0.57
C ARG A 56 12.11 -6.76 -1.30
N PHE A 57 11.20 -6.16 -0.54
CA PHE A 57 10.12 -5.36 -1.10
C PHE A 57 10.28 -3.92 -0.63
N ASN A 58 9.99 -2.99 -1.54
CA ASN A 58 9.97 -1.57 -1.25
C ASN A 58 8.54 -1.15 -0.98
N TYR A 59 8.31 -0.26 -0.02
CA TYR A 59 6.97 0.28 0.22
C TYR A 59 6.97 1.76 0.58
N ILE A 60 5.85 2.42 0.30
CA ILE A 60 5.54 3.80 0.69
C ILE A 60 4.06 3.89 1.07
N SER A 61 3.74 4.75 2.04
CA SER A 61 2.38 4.95 2.56
C SER A 61 2.18 6.42 2.90
N ASN A 62 0.97 6.92 2.68
CA ASN A 62 0.53 8.24 3.19
C ASN A 62 -0.14 8.16 4.58
N ALA A 63 -0.37 6.94 5.09
CA ALA A 63 -1.00 6.66 6.37
C ALA A 63 0.02 6.30 7.46
N ASP A 64 -0.41 6.41 8.72
CA ASP A 64 0.40 6.06 9.88
C ASP A 64 0.75 4.57 9.90
N ARG A 65 1.91 4.27 10.50
CA ARG A 65 2.44 2.89 10.56
C ARG A 65 1.50 1.91 11.27
N LEU A 66 0.69 2.39 12.21
CA LEU A 66 -0.28 1.55 12.92
C LEU A 66 -1.44 1.16 11.99
N ASP A 67 -1.96 2.12 11.22
CA ASP A 67 -3.05 1.87 10.27
C ASP A 67 -2.63 0.91 9.16
N VAL A 68 -1.40 1.06 8.65
CA VAL A 68 -0.82 0.13 7.67
C VAL A 68 -0.72 -1.29 8.23
N ARG A 69 -0.35 -1.46 9.51
CA ARG A 69 -0.28 -2.78 10.14
C ARG A 69 -1.65 -3.43 10.25
N VAL A 70 -2.68 -2.65 10.58
CA VAL A 70 -4.08 -3.14 10.61
C VAL A 70 -4.51 -3.56 9.21
N LEU A 71 -4.28 -2.70 8.20
CA LEU A 71 -4.57 -3.00 6.80
C LEU A 71 -3.92 -4.32 6.34
N LEU A 72 -2.64 -4.53 6.62
CA LEU A 72 -1.93 -5.74 6.20
C LEU A 72 -2.48 -7.00 6.88
N ARG A 73 -2.87 -6.92 8.16
CA ARG A 73 -3.54 -8.03 8.86
C ARG A 73 -4.88 -8.36 8.23
N GLU A 74 -5.68 -7.35 7.89
CA GLU A 74 -6.95 -7.54 7.19
C GLU A 74 -6.75 -8.12 5.79
N MET A 75 -5.74 -7.66 5.03
CA MET A 75 -5.42 -8.21 3.72
C MET A 75 -5.02 -9.69 3.82
N GLN A 76 -4.18 -10.05 4.78
CA GLN A 76 -3.81 -11.44 5.04
C GLN A 76 -5.05 -12.28 5.36
N ALA A 77 -5.90 -11.84 6.29
CA ALA A 77 -7.13 -12.54 6.63
C ALA A 77 -8.08 -12.69 5.43
N ARG A 78 -8.16 -11.69 4.55
CA ARG A 78 -8.94 -11.77 3.30
C ARG A 78 -8.38 -12.81 2.33
N PHE A 79 -7.06 -12.87 2.16
CA PHE A 79 -6.43 -13.88 1.30
C PHE A 79 -6.60 -15.30 1.86
N GLU A 80 -6.41 -15.48 3.17
CA GLU A 80 -6.62 -16.76 3.85
C GLU A 80 -8.09 -17.20 3.82
N GLY A 81 -9.03 -16.27 3.96
CA GLY A 81 -10.47 -16.53 3.85
C GLY A 81 -10.92 -16.84 2.41
N GLN A 82 -10.35 -16.15 1.40
CA GLN A 82 -10.61 -16.43 -0.01
C GLN A 82 -10.01 -17.76 -0.47
N ALA A 83 -8.92 -18.23 0.15
CA ALA A 83 -8.29 -19.50 -0.19
C ALA A 83 -9.21 -20.73 -0.01
N GLN A 84 -10.32 -20.62 0.74
CA GLN A 84 -11.30 -21.71 0.88
C GLN A 84 -12.41 -21.73 -0.20
N THR A 85 -12.49 -20.74 -1.10
CA THR A 85 -13.46 -20.78 -2.20
C THR A 85 -12.82 -21.32 -3.48
N SER A 86 -12.30 -22.55 -3.43
CA SER A 86 -12.18 -23.39 -4.63
C SER A 86 -13.49 -24.16 -4.82
N GLY A 87 -14.57 -23.42 -5.10
CA GLY A 87 -15.83 -24.02 -5.52
C GLY A 87 -15.65 -24.65 -6.89
N ARG A 88 -15.55 -25.98 -6.94
CA ARG A 88 -15.87 -26.77 -8.14
C ARG A 88 -17.34 -26.52 -8.47
N ALA A 89 -17.60 -25.99 -9.65
CA ALA A 89 -18.88 -26.10 -10.36
C ALA A 89 -18.58 -26.70 -11.74
#